data_AF-A0A6G1RJW7-F1
#
_entry.id   AF-A0A6G1RJW7-F1
#
_cell.length_a   1.000
_cell.length_b   1.000
_cell.length_c   1.000
_cell.angle_alpha   90.00
_cell.angle_beta   90.00
_cell.angle_gamma   90.00
#
_symmetry.space_group_name_H-M   'P 1'
#
loop_
_entity.id
_entity.type
_entity.pdbx_description
1 polymer ?
#
loop_
_entity_poly.entity_id
_entity_poly.type
_entity_poly.pdbx_seq_one_letter_code
_entity_poly.pdbx_strand_id
1 'polypeptide(L)'
;AGIVQYNDWLEEECGNMAREGLRVLVVAKKSLTEEQYQDFEARYVQAKLSVHDRSLKVATVIESLEMEMELLCLTGVEDQLQADVRPTLETLRNAGIKVWMLTGDKLETATCTAKNAHLVTRTQDIHIFRLVTNRGEAHLELNAFRRKHDCALVISGDSLEVCLKYYE
;
A
#
# COMPACT_ATOMS: atom_id res chain seq x y z
N ALA A 1 -0.16 0.34 -21.17
CA ALA A 1 -1.37 1.15 -20.94
C ALA A 1 -1.84 0.91 -19.52
N GLY A 2 -2.29 1.96 -18.82
CA GLY A 2 -2.78 1.85 -17.45
C GLY A 2 -4.24 1.35 -17.39
N ILE A 3 -4.65 0.89 -16.21
CA ILE A 3 -6.03 0.45 -15.96
C ILE A 3 -7.02 1.59 -16.21
N VAL A 4 -6.68 2.79 -15.73
CA VAL A 4 -7.46 4.02 -15.89
C VAL A 4 -6.75 4.93 -16.89
N GLN A 5 -7.52 5.70 -17.66
CA GLN A 5 -6.98 6.76 -18.52
C GLN A 5 -6.14 7.75 -17.72
N TYR A 6 -5.06 8.25 -18.33
CA TYR A 6 -4.18 9.20 -17.67
C TYR A 6 -4.94 10.46 -17.24
N ASN A 7 -4.73 10.87 -16.00
CA ASN A 7 -5.28 12.10 -15.45
C ASN A 7 -4.33 12.62 -14.36
N ASP A 8 -3.74 13.80 -14.56
CA ASP A 8 -2.83 14.45 -13.61
C ASP A 8 -3.44 14.58 -12.20
N TRP A 9 -4.76 14.82 -12.15
CA TRP A 9 -5.50 14.99 -10.90
C TRP A 9 -5.56 13.72 -10.04
N LEU A 10 -5.55 12.54 -10.67
CA LEU A 10 -5.77 11.27 -9.98
C LEU A 10 -4.64 10.96 -8.99
N GLU A 11 -3.39 11.08 -9.43
CA GLU A 11 -2.23 10.75 -8.59
C GLU A 11 -2.09 11.75 -7.43
N GLU A 12 -2.29 13.04 -7.71
CA GLU A 12 -2.22 14.11 -6.72
C GLU A 12 -3.27 13.90 -5.61
N GLU A 13 -4.55 13.71 -5.97
CA GLU A 13 -5.61 13.55 -4.96
C GLU A 13 -5.52 12.22 -4.21
N CYS A 14 -5.10 11.13 -4.85
CA CYS A 14 -4.78 9.90 -4.13
C CYS A 14 -3.71 10.16 -3.05
N GLY A 15 -2.69 10.95 -3.39
CA GLY A 15 -1.64 11.34 -2.46
C GLY A 15 -2.16 12.25 -1.34
N ASN A 16 -3.02 13.22 -1.64
CA ASN A 16 -3.63 14.11 -0.65
C ASN A 16 -4.43 13.33 0.39
N MET A 17 -5.34 12.47 -0.07
CA MET A 17 -6.21 11.67 0.80
C MET A 17 -5.40 10.65 1.63
N ALA A 18 -4.36 10.04 1.05
CA ALA A 18 -3.46 9.15 1.79
C ALA A 18 -2.67 9.90 2.89
N ARG A 19 -2.27 11.16 2.65
CA ARG A 19 -1.62 12.02 3.66
C ARG A 19 -2.56 12.43 4.79
N GLU A 20 -3.87 12.44 4.54
CA GLU A 20 -4.90 12.60 5.57
C GLU A 20 -5.17 11.28 6.33
N GLY A 21 -4.56 10.17 5.91
CA GLY A 21 -4.70 8.85 6.53
C GLY A 21 -5.92 8.06 6.05
N LEU A 22 -6.53 8.47 4.94
CA LEU A 22 -7.66 7.75 4.34
C LEU A 22 -7.15 6.60 3.46
N ARG A 23 -7.89 5.49 3.47
CA ARG A 23 -7.75 4.44 2.46
C ARG A 23 -8.49 4.88 1.19
N VAL A 24 -7.75 5.00 0.09
CA VAL A 24 -8.29 5.55 -1.17
C VAL A 24 -8.68 4.40 -2.11
N LEU A 25 -9.91 4.42 -2.60
CA LEU A 25 -10.36 3.60 -3.72
C LEU A 25 -10.59 4.47 -4.95
N VAL A 26 -10.11 4.01 -6.10
CA VAL A 26 -10.35 4.63 -7.40
C VAL A 26 -11.52 3.92 -8.06
N VAL A 27 -12.54 4.69 -8.48
CA VAL A 27 -13.70 4.16 -9.17
C VAL A 27 -13.65 4.60 -10.63
N ALA A 28 -13.69 3.65 -11.54
CA ALA A 28 -13.69 3.88 -12.98
C ALA A 28 -14.72 2.98 -13.67
N LYS A 29 -15.12 3.34 -14.88
CA LYS A 29 -16.02 2.54 -15.72
C LYS A 29 -15.43 2.35 -17.12
N LYS A 30 -15.95 1.35 -17.82
CA LYS A 30 -15.74 1.18 -19.26
C LYS A 30 -17.08 0.96 -19.92
N SER A 31 -17.41 1.82 -20.88
CA SER A 31 -18.61 1.66 -21.71
C SER A 31 -18.29 0.69 -22.83
N LEU A 32 -19.13 -0.33 -23.01
CA LEU A 32 -19.02 -1.30 -24.09
C LEU A 32 -20.20 -1.14 -25.04
N THR A 33 -19.95 -1.29 -26.34
CA THR A 33 -21.04 -1.54 -27.29
C THR A 33 -21.55 -2.96 -27.11
N GLU A 34 -22.74 -3.23 -27.64
CA GLU A 34 -23.33 -4.57 -27.61
C GLU A 34 -22.41 -5.60 -28.27
N GLU A 35 -21.78 -5.26 -29.40
CA GLU A 35 -20.85 -6.15 -30.09
C GLU A 35 -19.59 -6.43 -29.26
N GLN A 36 -19.04 -5.41 -28.57
CA GLN A 36 -17.88 -5.58 -27.70
C GLN A 36 -18.20 -6.46 -26.49
N TYR A 37 -19.40 -6.30 -25.92
CA TYR A 37 -19.87 -7.14 -24.82
C TYR A 37 -20.03 -8.59 -25.27
N GLN A 38 -20.68 -8.84 -26.41
CA GLN A 38 -20.88 -10.19 -26.94
C GLN A 38 -19.56 -10.90 -27.26
N ASP A 39 -18.59 -10.19 -27.86
CA ASP A 39 -17.23 -10.72 -28.08
C ASP A 39 -16.55 -11.09 -26.75
N PHE A 40 -16.59 -10.20 -25.77
CA PHE A 40 -16.05 -10.47 -24.44
C PHE A 40 -16.72 -11.68 -23.79
N GLU A 41 -18.05 -11.76 -23.81
CA GLU A 41 -18.81 -12.85 -23.21
C GLU A 41 -18.43 -14.20 -23.83
N ALA A 42 -18.35 -14.26 -25.17
CA ALA A 42 -17.95 -15.47 -25.89
C ALA A 42 -16.54 -15.92 -25.46
N ARG A 43 -15.57 -15.00 -25.42
CA ARG A 43 -14.20 -15.29 -24.95
C ARG A 43 -14.17 -15.72 -23.49
N TYR A 44 -14.98 -15.08 -22.64
CA TYR A 44 -15.04 -15.35 -21.21
C TYR A 44 -15.63 -16.73 -20.90
N VAL A 45 -16.72 -17.10 -21.59
CA VAL A 45 -17.32 -18.44 -21.51
C VAL A 45 -16.34 -19.50 -21.97
N GLN A 46 -15.66 -19.27 -23.11
CA GLN A 46 -14.64 -20.20 -23.61
C GLN A 46 -13.49 -20.38 -22.60
N ALA A 47 -13.03 -19.29 -21.98
CA ALA A 47 -12.01 -19.34 -20.93
C ALA A 47 -12.47 -20.16 -19.71
N LYS A 48 -13.72 -19.97 -19.26
CA LYS A 48 -14.32 -20.71 -18.14
C LYS A 48 -14.48 -22.21 -18.40
N LEU A 49 -14.75 -22.59 -19.64
CA LEU A 49 -14.88 -23.99 -20.05
C LEU A 49 -13.54 -24.68 -20.27
N SER A 50 -12.43 -23.94 -20.25
CA SER A 50 -11.09 -24.51 -20.43
C SER A 50 -10.74 -25.48 -19.31
N VAL A 51 -10.26 -26.67 -19.69
CA VAL A 51 -9.75 -27.69 -18.75
C VAL A 51 -8.35 -27.33 -18.25
N HIS A 52 -7.56 -26.67 -19.11
CA HIS A 52 -6.20 -26.24 -18.79
C HIS A 52 -6.13 -24.73 -18.58
N ASP A 53 -5.34 -24.30 -17.59
CA ASP A 53 -5.03 -22.89 -17.31
C ASP A 53 -6.27 -21.99 -17.21
N ARG A 54 -7.39 -22.53 -16.73
CA ARG A 54 -8.68 -21.84 -16.65
C ARG A 54 -8.56 -20.48 -15.96
N SER A 55 -7.92 -20.45 -14.79
CA SER A 55 -7.75 -19.23 -14.00
C SER A 55 -6.97 -18.17 -14.76
N LEU A 56 -5.90 -18.55 -15.46
CA LEU A 56 -5.09 -17.64 -16.26
C LEU A 56 -5.88 -17.10 -17.46
N LYS A 57 -6.56 -17.97 -18.22
CA LYS A 57 -7.37 -17.55 -19.37
C LYS A 57 -8.49 -16.60 -18.98
N VAL A 58 -9.16 -16.89 -17.86
CA VAL A 58 -10.22 -16.02 -17.32
C VAL A 58 -9.63 -14.67 -16.93
N ALA A 59 -8.48 -14.64 -16.25
CA ALA A 59 -7.80 -13.40 -15.90
C ALA A 59 -7.45 -12.57 -17.14
N THR A 60 -6.85 -13.17 -18.17
CA THR A 60 -6.50 -12.47 -19.42
C THR A 60 -7.72 -11.87 -20.13
N VAL A 61 -8.87 -12.57 -20.13
CA VAL A 61 -10.10 -12.03 -20.72
C VAL A 61 -10.64 -10.86 -19.90
N ILE A 62 -10.61 -10.94 -18.57
CA ILE A 62 -11.00 -9.83 -17.68
C ILE A 62 -10.07 -8.62 -17.87
N GLU A 63 -8.76 -8.85 -17.90
CA GLU A 63 -7.75 -7.81 -18.12
C GLU A 63 -7.98 -7.05 -19.43
N SER A 64 -8.54 -7.69 -20.46
CA SER A 64 -8.89 -6.99 -21.71
C SER A 64 -9.95 -5.88 -21.54
N LEU A 65 -10.77 -5.97 -20.49
CA LEU A 65 -11.70 -4.91 -20.09
C LEU A 65 -11.06 -3.88 -19.15
N GLU A 66 -10.14 -4.30 -18.28
CA GLU A 66 -9.49 -3.47 -17.25
C GLU A 66 -8.37 -2.58 -17.80
N MET A 67 -8.60 -1.96 -18.96
CA MET A 67 -7.64 -1.11 -19.66
C MET A 67 -8.33 0.15 -20.16
N GLU A 68 -7.67 1.30 -19.98
CA GLU A 68 -8.14 2.61 -20.47
C GLU A 68 -9.56 2.97 -20.01
N MET A 69 -9.89 2.63 -18.76
CA MET A 69 -11.19 2.95 -18.15
C MET A 69 -11.34 4.46 -17.89
N GLU A 70 -12.56 4.97 -18.01
CA GLU A 70 -12.94 6.34 -17.68
C GLU A 70 -13.00 6.51 -16.15
N LEU A 71 -12.17 7.40 -15.61
CA LEU A 71 -12.18 7.75 -14.20
C LEU A 71 -13.52 8.41 -13.83
N LEU A 72 -14.17 7.92 -12.77
CA LEU A 72 -15.41 8.50 -12.25
C LEU A 72 -15.16 9.32 -10.99
N CYS A 73 -14.54 8.72 -9.98
CA CYS A 73 -14.28 9.38 -8.70
C CYS A 73 -13.23 8.65 -7.86
N LEU A 74 -12.86 9.32 -6.76
CA LEU A 74 -12.12 8.76 -5.65
C LEU A 74 -13.03 8.66 -4.43
N THR A 75 -12.85 7.63 -3.62
CA THR A 75 -13.47 7.55 -2.30
C THR A 75 -12.40 7.36 -1.25
N GLY A 76 -12.46 8.15 -0.18
CA GLY A 76 -11.62 8.02 0.99
C GLY A 76 -12.40 7.40 2.13
N VAL A 77 -11.89 6.30 2.66
CA VAL A 77 -12.47 5.62 3.82
C VAL A 77 -11.54 5.84 5.00
N GLU A 78 -12.07 6.42 6.07
CA GLU A 78 -11.33 6.51 7.32
C GLU A 78 -11.23 5.12 7.93
N ASP A 79 -10.00 4.71 8.24
CA ASP A 79 -9.75 3.46 8.95
C ASP A 79 -9.81 3.72 10.46
N GLN A 80 -10.98 3.49 11.04
CA GLN A 80 -11.16 3.63 12.48
C GLN A 80 -10.38 2.56 13.21
N LEU A 81 -9.58 2.99 14.17
CA LEU A 81 -8.91 2.09 15.08
C LEU A 81 -9.94 1.29 15.88
N GLN A 82 -9.61 0.04 16.16
CA GLN A 82 -10.38 -0.77 17.08
C GLN A 82 -10.44 -0.11 18.47
N ALA A 83 -11.49 -0.46 19.23
CA ALA A 83 -11.62 -0.04 20.61
C ALA A 83 -10.34 -0.39 21.40
N ASP A 84 -9.96 0.50 22.31
CA ASP A 84 -8.86 0.29 23.26
C ASP A 84 -7.45 0.09 22.67
N VAL A 85 -7.22 0.31 21.37
CA VAL A 85 -5.87 0.26 20.77
C VAL A 85 -4.89 1.19 21.48
N ARG A 86 -5.29 2.44 21.72
CA ARG A 86 -4.44 3.45 22.38
C ARG A 86 -4.09 3.09 23.83
N PRO A 87 -5.05 2.84 24.74
CA PRO A 87 -4.72 2.47 26.12
C PRO A 87 -3.94 1.15 26.21
N THR A 88 -4.17 0.21 25.29
CA THR A 88 -3.39 -1.03 25.22
C THR A 88 -1.93 -0.74 24.87
N LEU A 89 -1.67 0.04 23.82
CA LEU A 89 -0.31 0.41 23.42
C LEU A 89 0.42 1.20 24.51
N GLU A 90 -0.28 2.10 25.21
CA GLU A 90 0.27 2.83 26.35
C GLU A 90 0.66 1.89 27.49
N THR A 91 -0.20 0.92 27.81
CA THR A 91 0.06 -0.08 28.86
C THR A 91 1.27 -0.94 28.52
N LEU A 92 1.36 -1.43 27.28
CA LEU A 92 2.51 -2.20 26.80
C LEU A 92 3.80 -1.39 26.88
N ARG A 93 3.77 -0.11 26.48
CA ARG A 93 4.92 0.79 26.56
C ARG A 93 5.35 1.04 28.01
N ASN A 94 4.40 1.27 28.91
CA ASN A 94 4.67 1.48 30.33
C ASN A 94 5.25 0.22 31.00
N ALA A 95 4.92 -0.97 30.49
CA ALA A 95 5.53 -2.24 30.88
C ALA A 95 6.92 -2.47 30.27
N GLY A 96 7.44 -1.55 29.47
CA GLY A 96 8.75 -1.66 28.81
C GLY A 96 8.75 -2.54 27.54
N ILE A 97 7.57 -2.88 27.01
CA ILE A 97 7.44 -3.70 25.80
C ILE A 97 7.59 -2.81 24.57
N LYS A 98 8.48 -3.20 23.65
CA LYS A 98 8.67 -2.52 22.36
C LYS A 98 7.67 -3.08 21.35
N VAL A 99 6.82 -2.23 20.80
CA VAL A 99 5.81 -2.60 19.79
C VAL A 99 6.26 -2.16 18.41
N TRP A 100 6.15 -3.06 17.43
CA TRP A 100 6.54 -2.83 16.04
C TRP A 100 5.29 -3.05 15.17
N MET A 101 5.11 -2.20 14.16
CA MET A 101 4.02 -2.34 13.18
C MET A 101 4.58 -2.92 11.88
N LEU A 102 4.06 -4.05 11.44
CA LEU A 102 4.32 -4.64 10.13
C LEU A 102 3.03 -4.52 9.32
N THR A 103 3.08 -3.80 8.20
CA THR A 103 1.92 -3.59 7.33
C THR A 103 2.34 -3.63 5.85
N GLY A 104 1.41 -4.04 4.99
CA GLY A 104 1.54 -3.95 3.53
C GLY A 104 0.99 -2.64 2.96
N ASP A 105 0.54 -1.71 3.81
CA ASP A 105 0.08 -0.39 3.38
C ASP A 105 1.23 0.48 2.86
N LYS A 106 0.86 1.50 2.08
CA LYS A 106 1.80 2.55 1.67
C LYS A 106 2.34 3.30 2.88
N LEU A 107 3.52 3.90 2.71
CA LEU A 107 4.25 4.64 3.74
C LEU A 107 3.38 5.70 4.42
N GLU A 108 2.61 6.47 3.65
CA GLU A 108 1.78 7.56 4.11
C GLU A 108 0.65 7.05 5.03
N THR A 109 -0.05 6.00 4.60
CA THR A 109 -1.14 5.37 5.35
C THR A 109 -0.63 4.69 6.61
N ALA A 110 0.50 3.97 6.53
CA ALA A 110 1.14 3.34 7.68
C ALA A 110 1.56 4.39 8.73
N THR A 111 2.14 5.50 8.27
CA THR A 111 2.55 6.62 9.13
C THR A 111 1.35 7.27 9.83
N CYS A 112 0.26 7.50 9.09
CA CYS A 112 -0.98 8.04 9.66
C CYS A 112 -1.57 7.09 10.71
N THR A 113 -1.62 5.79 10.41
CA THR A 113 -2.12 4.75 11.32
C THR A 113 -1.28 4.70 12.60
N ALA A 114 0.06 4.73 12.49
CA ALA A 114 0.96 4.73 13.63
C ALA A 114 0.78 5.97 14.53
N LYS A 115 0.58 7.15 13.94
CA LYS A 115 0.28 8.39 14.67
C LYS A 115 -1.10 8.36 15.32
N ASN A 116 -2.11 7.88 14.60
CA ASN A 116 -3.47 7.75 15.12
C ASN A 116 -3.52 6.75 16.28
N ALA A 117 -2.79 5.64 16.18
CA ALA A 117 -2.71 4.61 17.22
C ALA A 117 -1.87 5.03 18.44
N HIS A 118 -1.18 6.18 18.39
CA HIS A 118 -0.21 6.61 19.42
C HIS A 118 0.96 5.63 19.58
N LEU A 119 1.22 4.82 18.55
CA LEU A 119 2.45 4.03 18.45
C LEU A 119 3.65 4.96 18.25
N VAL A 120 3.46 6.00 17.44
CA VAL A 120 4.39 7.12 17.25
C VAL A 120 3.69 8.38 17.71
N THR A 121 4.33 9.19 18.55
CA THR A 121 3.69 10.44 18.99
C THR A 121 3.65 11.46 17.85
N ARG A 122 2.71 12.40 17.89
CA ARG A 122 2.57 13.41 16.83
C ARG A 122 3.79 14.32 16.68
N THR A 123 4.58 14.47 17.74
CA THR A 123 5.79 15.31 17.80
C THR A 123 7.08 14.52 17.58
N GLN A 124 7.02 13.19 17.57
CA GLN A 124 8.20 12.35 17.39
C GLN A 124 8.64 12.38 15.93
N ASP A 125 9.94 12.55 15.71
CA ASP A 125 10.52 12.49 14.37
C ASP A 125 10.41 11.09 13.79
N ILE A 126 10.14 11.00 12.49
CA ILE A 126 10.13 9.75 11.75
C ILE A 126 11.32 9.72 10.81
N HIS A 127 12.16 8.71 10.96
CA HIS A 127 13.23 8.40 10.02
C HIS A 127 12.74 7.36 9.03
N ILE A 128 12.52 7.81 7.80
CA ILE A 128 12.29 6.94 6.66
C ILE A 128 13.66 6.40 6.22
N PHE A 129 13.83 5.09 6.36
CA PHE A 129 15.02 4.37 5.93
C PHE A 129 15.08 4.38 4.40
N ARG A 130 16.24 4.75 3.84
CA ARG A 130 16.38 4.85 2.38
C ARG A 130 16.40 3.48 1.74
N LEU A 131 16.02 3.41 0.46
CA LEU A 131 16.17 2.19 -0.33
C LEU A 131 17.64 1.80 -0.39
N VAL A 132 17.95 0.57 0.01
CA VAL A 132 19.31 0.01 -0.05
C VAL A 132 19.30 -1.30 -0.83
N THR A 133 20.38 -1.59 -1.55
CA THR A 133 20.50 -2.77 -2.42
C THR A 133 21.65 -3.69 -2.02
N ASN A 134 22.58 -3.20 -1.19
CA ASN A 134 23.77 -3.93 -0.79
C ASN A 134 24.16 -3.67 0.67
N ARG A 135 25.09 -4.50 1.19
CA ARG A 135 25.57 -4.44 2.58
C ARG A 135 26.18 -3.08 2.95
N GLY A 136 26.89 -2.44 2.01
CA GLY A 136 27.57 -1.16 2.25
C GLY A 136 26.57 -0.02 2.49
N GLU A 137 25.57 0.08 1.61
CA GLU A 137 24.46 1.03 1.75
C GLU A 137 23.67 0.80 3.04
N ALA A 138 23.30 -0.46 3.32
CA ALA A 138 22.61 -0.83 4.56
C ALA A 138 23.43 -0.42 5.80
N HIS A 139 24.75 -0.63 5.78
CA HIS A 139 25.63 -0.22 6.87
C HIS A 139 25.62 1.29 7.12
N LEU A 140 25.70 2.08 6.04
CA LEU A 140 25.72 3.53 6.10
C LEU A 140 24.39 4.09 6.65
N GLU A 141 23.26 3.59 6.16
CA GLU A 141 21.93 4.02 6.61
C GLU A 141 21.65 3.59 8.05
N LEU A 142 22.02 2.36 8.45
CA LEU A 142 21.93 1.93 9.85
C LEU A 142 22.76 2.83 10.78
N ASN A 143 23.98 3.18 10.39
CA ASN A 143 24.82 4.10 11.17
C ASN A 143 24.27 5.53 11.19
N ALA A 144 23.63 5.98 10.11
CA ALA A 144 22.95 7.27 10.08
C ALA A 144 21.77 7.30 11.06
N PHE A 145 20.95 6.24 11.09
CA PHE A 145 19.85 6.12 12.04
C PHE A 145 20.33 6.04 13.49
N ARG A 146 21.40 5.29 13.78
CA ARG A 146 21.97 5.15 15.13
C ARG A 146 22.37 6.48 15.78
N ARG A 147 22.62 7.53 15.00
CA ARG A 147 22.94 8.87 15.49
C ARG A 147 21.72 9.72 15.80
N LYS A 148 20.51 9.25 15.47
CA LYS A 148 19.26 9.93 15.80
C LYS A 148 18.78 9.49 17.18
N HIS A 149 18.23 10.45 17.93
CA HIS A 149 17.60 10.22 19.22
C HIS A 149 16.10 10.44 19.10
N ASP A 150 15.32 9.72 19.91
CA ASP A 150 13.86 9.84 20.00
C ASP A 150 13.15 9.85 18.63
N CYS A 151 13.47 8.87 17.80
CA CYS A 151 13.00 8.81 16.42
C CYS A 151 12.37 7.45 16.13
N ALA A 152 11.20 7.46 15.50
CA ALA A 152 10.57 6.25 14.98
C ALA A 152 11.22 5.86 13.65
N LEU A 153 11.47 4.56 13.46
CA LEU A 153 12.02 4.02 12.22
C LEU A 153 10.88 3.51 11.34
N VAL A 154 10.90 3.87 10.06
CA VAL A 154 10.09 3.21 9.02
C VAL A 154 11.04 2.67 7.97
N ILE A 155 10.93 1.37 7.66
CA ILE A 155 11.77 0.67 6.71
C ILE A 155 10.90 -0.09 5.72
N SER A 156 11.22 0.00 4.42
CA SER A 156 10.51 -0.76 3.38
C SER A 156 10.91 -2.24 3.42
N GLY A 157 10.04 -3.12 2.93
CA GLY A 157 10.29 -4.56 2.85
C GLY A 157 11.60 -4.89 2.13
N ASP A 158 11.83 -4.30 0.96
CA ASP A 158 13.04 -4.53 0.17
C ASP A 158 14.33 -4.18 0.93
N SER A 159 14.31 -3.04 1.65
CA SER A 159 15.47 -2.60 2.43
C SER A 159 15.67 -3.44 3.69
N LEU A 160 14.57 -3.86 4.31
CA LEU A 160 14.58 -4.75 5.47
C LEU A 160 15.15 -6.13 5.10
N GLU A 161 14.77 -6.68 3.94
CA GLU A 161 15.31 -7.95 3.44
C GLU A 161 16.83 -7.90 3.27
N VAL A 162 17.35 -6.83 2.67
CA VAL A 162 18.80 -6.61 2.56
C VAL A 162 19.46 -6.54 3.93
N CYS A 163 18.86 -5.84 4.89
CA CYS A 163 19.40 -5.74 6.25
C CYS A 163 19.45 -7.11 6.94
N LEU A 164 18.35 -7.87 6.90
CA LEU A 164 18.27 -9.19 7.51
C LEU A 164 19.28 -10.16 6.88
N LYS A 165 19.41 -10.16 5.55
CA LYS A 165 20.36 -11.01 4.82
C LYS A 165 21.83 -10.86 5.28
N TYR A 166 22.24 -9.68 5.75
CA TYR A 166 23.64 -9.39 6.08
C TYR A 166 23.93 -9.18 7.57
N TYR A 167 22.90 -9.06 8.42
CA TYR A 167 23.03 -8.72 9.84
C TYR A 167 22.25 -9.65 10.79
N GLU A 168 21.48 -10.61 10.27
CA GLU A 168 20.95 -11.77 11.01
C GLU A 168 21.90 -12.97 10.85
#